data_AF-A0A839K5G8-F1
#
_entry.id   AF-A0A839K5G8-F1
#
_cell.length_a   1.000
_cell.length_b   1.000
_cell.length_c   1.000
_cell.angle_alpha   90.00
_cell.angle_beta   90.00
_cell.angle_gamma   90.00
#
_symmetry.space_group_name_H-M   'P 1'
#
loop_
_entity.id
_entity.type
_entity.pdbx_description
1 polymer ?
#
loop_
_entity_poly.entity_id
_entity_poly.type
_entity_poly.pdbx_seq_one_letter_code
_entity_poly.pdbx_strand_id
1 'polypeptide(L)' 'MAKLRETVCLYYEALGQCKKGREANHHGYCQKCDKYYPRAKEHHINRKKKELQKIREKEQY' A
#
# COMPACT_ATOMS: atom_id res chain seq x y z
N MET A 1 12.03 7.28 0.24
CA MET A 1 10.71 7.17 0.91
C MET A 1 10.31 5.71 0.97
N ALA A 2 10.04 5.19 2.17
CA ALA A 2 9.53 3.84 2.34
C ALA A 2 8.15 3.73 1.65
N LYS A 3 8.00 2.80 0.70
CA LYS A 3 6.72 2.56 0.04
C LYS A 3 5.83 1.80 1.01
N LEU A 4 4.76 2.42 1.50
CA LEU A 4 3.68 1.71 2.16
C LEU A 4 2.97 0.82 1.12
N ARG A 5 2.48 -0.33 1.57
CA ARG A 5 1.62 -1.21 0.78
C ARG A 5 0.28 -0.53 0.60
N GLU A 6 -0.09 -0.32 -0.66
CA GLU A 6 -1.35 0.35 -1.04
C GLU A 6 -2.54 -0.60 -0.88
N THR A 7 -2.39 -1.86 -1.30
CA THR A 7 -3.42 -2.89 -1.13
C THR A 7 -3.34 -3.54 0.25
N VAL A 8 -4.51 -3.85 0.80
CA VAL A 8 -4.65 -4.61 2.05
C VAL A 8 -4.27 -6.08 1.82
N CYS A 9 -3.74 -6.71 2.87
CA CYS A 9 -3.40 -8.13 2.84
C CYS A 9 -4.65 -9.01 2.73
N LEU A 10 -4.57 -10.12 1.98
CA LEU A 10 -5.64 -11.13 1.88
C LEU A 10 -6.08 -11.65 3.27
N TYR A 11 -5.13 -11.74 4.21
CA TYR A 11 -5.35 -12.27 5.56
C TYR A 11 -5.80 -11.25 6.61
N TYR A 12 -5.89 -9.97 6.25
CA TYR A 12 -6.44 -8.95 7.14
C TYR A 12 -7.96 -9.07 7.13
N GLU A 13 -8.62 -9.07 8.28
CA GLU A 13 -10.09 -9.09 8.36
C GLU A 13 -10.61 -7.79 8.96
N ALA A 14 -10.16 -7.47 10.17
CA ALA A 14 -10.49 -6.24 10.89
C ALA A 14 -9.29 -5.80 11.76
N LEU A 15 -9.38 -4.62 12.40
CA LEU A 15 -8.36 -4.16 13.33
C LEU A 15 -8.19 -5.17 14.47
N GLY A 16 -6.96 -5.62 14.73
CA GLY A 16 -6.66 -6.66 15.71
C GLY A 16 -6.95 -8.09 15.22
N GLN A 17 -7.62 -8.28 14.08
CA GLN A 17 -8.02 -9.60 13.56
C GLN A 17 -7.31 -9.93 12.24
N CYS A 18 -6.38 -10.88 12.30
CA CYS A 18 -5.75 -11.48 11.14
C CYS A 18 -6.01 -12.99 11.14
N LYS A 19 -6.33 -13.56 9.97
CA LYS A 19 -6.45 -15.02 9.77
C LYS A 19 -5.23 -15.83 10.23
N LYS A 20 -4.07 -15.17 10.36
CA LYS A 20 -2.81 -15.77 10.83
C LYS A 20 -2.65 -15.76 12.36
N GLY A 21 -3.66 -15.34 13.11
CA GLY A 21 -3.60 -15.22 14.57
C GLY A 21 -2.69 -14.11 15.07
N ARG A 22 -2.60 -12.99 14.34
CA ARG A 22 -1.74 -11.84 14.70
C ARG A 22 -2.58 -10.57 14.85
N GLU A 23 -2.10 -9.63 15.66
CA GLU A 23 -2.70 -8.29 15.78
C GLU A 23 -2.58 -7.52 14.45
N ALA A 24 -3.69 -7.45 13.74
CA ALA A 24 -3.73 -6.82 12.42
C ALA A 24 -3.78 -5.29 12.56
N ASN A 25 -2.80 -4.59 11.98
CA ASN A 25 -2.76 -3.12 11.97
C ASN A 25 -2.26 -2.60 10.61
N HIS A 26 -3.10 -1.80 9.94
CA HIS A 26 -2.84 -1.20 8.62
C HIS A 26 -1.65 -0.27 8.56
N HIS A 27 -1.25 0.35 9.67
CA HIS A 27 -0.17 1.33 9.73
C HIS A 27 1.09 0.77 10.40
N GLY A 28 0.96 -0.35 11.12
CA GLY A 28 2.05 -0.99 11.84
C GLY A 28 2.44 -2.32 11.20
N TYR A 29 2.06 -3.40 11.89
CA TYR A 29 2.54 -4.74 11.61
C TYR A 29 2.27 -5.23 10.18
N CYS A 30 1.07 -4.98 9.64
CA CYS A 30 0.71 -5.51 8.32
C CYS A 30 1.51 -4.86 7.17
N GLN A 31 2.06 -3.66 7.37
CA GLN A 31 2.91 -2.98 6.38
C GLN A 31 4.30 -3.60 6.29
N LYS A 32 4.78 -4.19 7.39
CA LYS A 32 6.12 -4.81 7.50
C LYS A 32 6.09 -6.33 7.44
N CYS A 33 4.92 -6.94 7.46
CA CYS A 33 4.78 -8.40 7.52
C CYS A 33 5.42 -9.10 6.32
N ASP A 34 6.30 -10.08 6.56
CA ASP A 34 6.99 -10.84 5.50
C ASP A 34 6.03 -11.76 4.73
N LYS A 35 4.96 -12.23 5.41
CA LYS A 35 3.92 -13.10 4.83
C LYS A 35 2.78 -12.31 4.18
N TYR A 36 3.09 -11.16 3.58
CA TYR A 36 2.07 -10.34 2.92
C TYR A 36 1.70 -10.92 1.56
N TYR A 37 0.40 -10.96 1.31
CA TYR A 37 -0.15 -11.30 0.00
C TYR A 37 -1.26 -10.30 -0.31
N PRO A 38 -1.22 -9.60 -1.46
CA PRO A 38 -2.23 -8.61 -1.78
C PRO A 38 -3.60 -9.29 -1.94
N ARG A 39 -4.66 -8.68 -1.39
CA ARG A 39 -6.02 -9.20 -1.50
C ARG A 39 -6.52 -9.25 -2.95
N ALA A 40 -6.13 -8.26 -3.74
CA ALA A 40 -6.39 -8.17 -5.17
C ALA A 40 -5.09 -7.85 -5.91
N LYS A 41 -4.91 -8.41 -7.11
CA LYS A 41 -3.80 -8.05 -8.00
C LYS A 41 -4.13 -6.72 -8.68
N GLU A 42 -3.86 -5.62 -8.00
CA GLU A 42 -4.11 -4.28 -8.51
C GLU A 42 -2.89 -3.73 -9.26
N HIS A 43 -3.13 -3.12 -10.42
CA HIS A 43 -2.12 -2.31 -11.10
C HIS A 43 -2.06 -0.93 -10.46
N HIS A 44 -1.05 -0.70 -9.63
CA HIS A 44 -0.83 0.59 -9.01
C HIS A 44 -0.21 1.59 -9.99
N ILE A 45 -0.78 2.79 -10.01
CA ILE A 45 -0.23 3.91 -10.78
C ILE A 45 1.08 4.34 -10.10
N ASN A 46 2.12 4.56 -10.90
CA ASN A 46 3.36 5.13 -10.41
C ASN A 46 3.14 6.59 -10.00
N ARG A 47 2.83 6.82 -8.71
CA ARG A 47 2.57 8.15 -8.15
C ARG A 47 3.70 9.13 -8.42
N LYS A 48 4.97 8.67 -8.33
CA LYS A 48 6.14 9.52 -8.62
C LYS A 48 6.09 10.03 -10.07
N LYS A 49 5.75 9.16 -11.03
CA LYS A 49 5.61 9.56 -12.45
C LYS A 49 4.48 10.57 -12.62
N LYS A 50 3.33 10.35 -11.97
CA LYS A 50 2.17 11.26 -12.01
C LYS A 50 2.51 12.65 -11.45
N GLU A 51 3.18 12.71 -10.31
CA GLU A 51 3.56 14.00 -9.71
C GLU A 51 4.62 14.73 -10.54
N LEU A 52 5.61 14.03 -11.11
CA LEU A 52 6.59 14.64 -12.02
C LEU A 52 5.95 15.21 -13.28
N GLN A 53 4.93 14.54 -13.82
CA GLN A 53 4.19 15.04 -14.98
C GLN A 53 3.46 16.35 -14.66
N LYS A 54 2.77 16.41 -13.51
CA LYS A 54 2.09 17.65 -13.06
C LYS A 54 3.04 18.83 -12.91
N ILE A 55 4.27 18.60 -12.44
CA ILE A 55 5.28 19.66 -12.30
C ILE A 55 5.68 20.17 -13.69
N ARG A 56 5.98 19.27 -14.64
CA ARG A 56 6.34 19.64 -16.01
C ARG A 56 5.23 20.40 -16.73
N GLU A 57 3.97 19.99 -16.54
CA GLU A 57 2.80 20.67 -17.11
C GLU A 57 2.64 22.10 -16.55
N LYS A 58 3.00 22.33 -15.28
CA LYS A 58 3.00 23.66 -14.66
C LYS A 58 4.17 24.54 -15.09
N GLU A 59 5.33 23.97 -15.40
CA GLU A 59 6.51 24.73 -15.90
C GLU A 59 6.36 25.17 -17.36
N GLN A 60 5.43 24.56 -18.11
CA GLN A 60 5.15 24.92 -19.51
C GLN A 60 4.16 26.09 -19.68
N TYR A 61 3.54 26.57 -18.60
CA TYR A 61 2.55 27.65 -18.59
C TYR A 61 3.10 28.89 -17.88
#